data_AF-V6S1P3-F1
#
_entry.id   AF-V6S1P3-F1
#
_cell.length_a   1.000
_cell.length_b   1.000
_cell.length_c   1.000
_cell.angle_alpha   90.00
_cell.angle_beta   90.00
_cell.angle_gamma   90.00
#
_symmetry.space_group_name_H-M   'P 1'
#
loop_
_entity.id
_entity.type
_entity.pdbx_description
1 polymer ?
#
loop_
_entity_poly.entity_id
_entity_poly.type
_entity_poly.pdbx_seq_one_letter_code
_entity_poly.pdbx_strand_id
1 'polypeptide(L)'
;MKKIVLLLLFSQLIGFAQKGYPIPPDAAERLFYIQHSDNHNTFVYDVNFSENNTVNDAEPIKIYRIAYTKGGVKEELSSVQRKFAYGITFKKIKESHYEFTLVAYPEKKLYLELDAKGKPQVKTIVNGKKMIVRRMFIAKAATKSVKPKIDFIDFYGNNEVGNIEIKERFYF
;
A
#
# COMPACT_ATOMS: atom_id res chain seq x y z
N MET A 1 43.44 -19.59 25.71
CA MET A 1 42.86 -19.56 24.34
C MET A 1 41.59 -18.70 24.38
N LYS A 2 41.67 -17.43 23.95
CA LYS A 2 40.54 -16.49 23.97
C LYS A 2 39.67 -16.74 22.74
N LYS A 3 38.41 -17.12 22.93
CA LYS A 3 37.43 -17.24 21.85
C LYS A 3 37.03 -15.84 21.40
N ILE A 4 37.45 -15.45 20.20
CA ILE A 4 37.00 -14.22 19.54
C ILE A 4 35.58 -14.49 19.05
N VAL A 5 34.59 -13.86 19.69
CA VAL A 5 33.21 -13.83 19.21
C VAL A 5 33.16 -12.77 18.11
N LEU A 6 33.15 -13.22 16.86
CA LEU A 6 32.96 -12.37 15.70
C LEU A 6 31.49 -11.92 15.66
N LEU A 7 31.23 -10.73 16.21
CA LEU A 7 29.92 -10.09 16.13
C LEU A 7 29.74 -9.58 14.68
N LEU A 8 29.05 -10.36 13.85
CA LEU A 8 28.61 -9.93 12.53
C LEU A 8 27.55 -8.83 12.71
N LEU A 9 28.00 -7.58 12.72
CA LEU A 9 27.16 -6.41 12.52
C LEU A 9 26.58 -6.49 11.11
N PHE A 10 25.35 -7.01 10.99
CA PHE A 10 24.54 -6.87 9.80
C PHE A 10 24.30 -5.37 9.58
N SER A 11 25.10 -4.77 8.69
CA SER A 11 24.89 -3.40 8.25
C SER A 11 23.47 -3.25 7.73
N GLN A 12 22.68 -2.39 8.36
CA GLN A 12 21.42 -1.95 7.79
C GLN A 12 21.74 -1.19 6.50
N LEU A 13 21.64 -1.89 5.36
CA LEU A 13 21.54 -1.27 4.05
C LEU A 13 20.19 -0.53 4.01
N ILE A 14 20.20 0.71 4.51
CA ILE A 14 19.08 1.63 4.40
C ILE A 14 18.81 1.82 2.91
N GLY A 15 17.62 1.42 2.49
CA GLY A 15 17.25 1.25 1.08
C GLY A 15 17.39 2.52 0.24
N PHE A 16 18.35 2.52 -0.68
CA PHE A 16 18.44 3.50 -1.78
C PHE A 16 17.39 3.28 -2.88
N ALA A 17 16.59 2.21 -2.83
CA ALA A 17 15.70 1.80 -3.91
C ALA A 17 14.53 2.76 -4.22
N GLN A 18 14.30 3.81 -3.41
CA GLN A 18 13.15 4.73 -3.57
C GLN A 18 13.51 6.23 -3.54
N LYS A 19 14.80 6.58 -3.63
CA LYS A 19 15.20 7.99 -3.71
C LYS A 19 14.58 8.63 -4.96
N GLY A 20 13.84 9.73 -4.79
CA GLY A 20 13.22 10.48 -5.90
C GLY A 20 11.76 10.13 -6.19
N TYR A 21 11.14 9.20 -5.45
CA TYR A 21 9.70 8.97 -5.58
C TYR A 21 8.89 10.09 -4.93
N PRO A 22 7.92 10.68 -5.65
CA PRO A 22 7.11 11.76 -5.12
C PRO A 22 6.15 11.26 -4.06
N ILE A 23 5.87 12.08 -3.06
CA ILE A 23 4.85 11.79 -2.04
C ILE A 23 3.56 12.49 -2.46
N PRO A 24 2.43 11.78 -2.59
CA PRO A 24 1.15 12.42 -2.88
C PRO A 24 0.79 13.38 -1.74
N PRO A 25 0.19 14.55 -2.04
CA PRO A 25 -0.36 15.42 -1.00
C PRO A 25 -1.25 14.63 -0.04
N ASP A 26 -1.21 14.95 1.25
CA ASP A 26 -2.05 14.28 2.23
C ASP A 26 -3.52 14.69 2.07
N ALA A 27 -4.43 13.88 2.60
CA ALA A 27 -5.87 14.12 2.58
C ALA A 27 -6.54 13.47 3.79
N ALA A 28 -7.67 14.01 4.26
CA ALA A 28 -8.40 13.45 5.39
C ALA A 28 -8.89 12.02 5.09
N GLU A 29 -9.15 11.75 3.81
CA GLU A 29 -9.64 10.48 3.26
C GLU A 29 -8.51 9.48 2.99
N ARG A 30 -7.24 9.89 3.08
CA ARG A 30 -6.09 9.09 2.66
C ARG A 30 -5.95 7.81 3.48
N LEU A 31 -6.04 6.67 2.81
CA LEU A 31 -5.72 5.38 3.40
C LEU A 31 -4.23 5.09 3.23
N PHE A 32 -3.82 4.94 1.96
CA PHE A 32 -2.44 4.64 1.57
C PHE A 32 -2.23 4.97 0.09
N TYR A 33 -1.01 4.78 -0.39
CA TYR A 33 -0.72 4.84 -1.81
C TYR A 33 0.27 3.75 -2.22
N ILE A 34 0.24 3.41 -3.50
CA ILE A 34 1.12 2.44 -4.13
C ILE A 34 2.00 3.14 -5.16
N GLN A 35 3.28 2.79 -5.12
CA GLN A 35 4.25 3.08 -6.17
C GLN A 35 4.88 1.78 -6.65
N HIS A 36 5.54 1.82 -7.80
CA HIS A 36 6.19 0.62 -8.33
C HIS A 36 7.47 0.97 -9.09
N SER A 37 8.33 -0.02 -9.31
CA SER A 37 9.63 0.19 -9.95
C SER A 37 9.59 0.70 -11.39
N ASP A 38 8.52 0.40 -12.16
CA ASP A 38 8.49 0.76 -13.60
C ASP A 38 8.36 2.28 -13.88
N ASN A 39 7.76 3.07 -12.98
CA ASN A 39 7.65 4.52 -13.14
C ASN A 39 7.33 5.22 -11.80
N HIS A 40 7.38 6.55 -11.82
CA HIS A 40 7.16 7.40 -10.65
C HIS A 40 5.70 7.83 -10.44
N ASN A 41 4.74 7.22 -11.14
CA ASN A 41 3.34 7.51 -10.90
C ASN A 41 2.90 6.90 -9.57
N THR A 42 1.94 7.55 -8.92
CA THR A 42 1.42 7.12 -7.62
C THR A 42 -0.05 6.75 -7.75
N PHE A 43 -0.42 5.57 -7.27
CA PHE A 43 -1.80 5.11 -7.19
C PHE A 43 -2.30 5.34 -5.78
N VAL A 44 -3.24 6.26 -5.64
CA VAL A 44 -3.74 6.71 -4.35
C VAL A 44 -5.06 6.00 -4.04
N TYR A 45 -5.20 5.58 -2.79
CA TYR A 45 -6.37 4.90 -2.25
C TYR A 45 -6.91 5.76 -1.12
N ASP A 46 -8.05 6.38 -1.35
CA ASP A 46 -8.76 7.18 -0.38
C ASP A 46 -10.06 6.48 -0.02
N VAL A 47 -10.51 6.59 1.23
CA VAL A 47 -11.85 6.13 1.61
C VAL A 47 -12.88 6.93 0.83
N ASN A 48 -13.95 6.26 0.41
CA ASN A 48 -15.05 6.91 -0.29
C ASN A 48 -16.23 7.07 0.67
N PHE A 49 -16.45 8.30 1.14
CA PHE A 49 -17.63 8.62 1.93
C PHE A 49 -18.83 8.86 1.02
N SER A 50 -20.01 8.41 1.46
CA SER A 50 -21.30 8.75 0.89
C SER A 50 -21.70 10.18 1.28
N GLU A 51 -22.78 10.69 0.67
CA GLU A 51 -23.35 11.99 1.01
C GLU A 51 -23.76 12.10 2.49
N ASN A 52 -24.04 10.96 3.14
CA ASN A 52 -24.40 10.88 4.56
C ASN A 52 -23.18 10.75 5.49
N ASN A 53 -21.96 10.97 4.98
CA ASN A 53 -20.71 10.87 5.72
C ASN A 53 -20.44 9.47 6.33
N THR A 54 -21.02 8.43 5.73
CA THR A 54 -20.73 7.01 6.01
C THR A 54 -19.88 6.42 4.89
N VAL A 55 -19.14 5.35 5.14
CA VAL A 55 -18.37 4.71 4.05
C VAL A 55 -19.34 4.15 3.00
N ASN A 56 -19.05 4.41 1.72
CA ASN A 56 -19.87 3.94 0.61
C ASN A 56 -19.74 2.41 0.46
N ASP A 57 -20.82 1.68 0.73
CA ASP A 57 -20.82 0.21 0.67
C ASP A 57 -20.63 -0.36 -0.74
N ALA A 58 -20.99 0.39 -1.78
CA ALA A 58 -20.86 -0.05 -3.17
C ALA A 58 -19.45 0.18 -3.73
N GLU A 59 -18.74 1.21 -3.26
CA GLU A 59 -17.34 1.48 -3.60
C GLU A 59 -16.65 2.13 -2.39
N PRO A 60 -16.15 1.36 -1.41
CA PRO A 60 -15.64 1.92 -0.15
C PRO A 60 -14.28 2.61 -0.27
N ILE A 61 -13.58 2.38 -1.38
CA ILE A 61 -12.26 2.95 -1.65
C ILE A 61 -12.24 3.54 -3.06
N LYS A 62 -11.99 4.84 -3.15
CA LYS A 62 -11.79 5.55 -4.41
C LYS A 62 -10.32 5.49 -4.79
N ILE A 63 -10.05 5.04 -6.01
CA ILE A 63 -8.67 4.81 -6.50
C ILE A 63 -8.41 5.70 -7.70
N TYR A 64 -7.29 6.41 -7.67
CA TYR A 64 -6.87 7.28 -8.77
C TYR A 64 -5.35 7.30 -8.92
N ARG A 65 -4.88 7.76 -10.07
CA ARG A 65 -3.45 7.93 -10.37
C ARG A 65 -3.07 9.39 -10.28
N ILE A 66 -1.91 9.67 -9.71
CA ILE A 66 -1.21 10.95 -9.89
C ILE A 66 -0.04 10.70 -10.84
N ALA A 67 -0.14 11.28 -12.04
CA ALA A 67 0.83 11.13 -13.11
C ALA A 67 1.95 12.17 -12.97
N TYR A 68 2.94 11.90 -12.12
CA TYR A 68 4.08 12.81 -11.92
C TYR A 68 4.96 12.96 -13.16
N THR A 69 4.96 11.95 -14.03
CA THR A 69 5.57 12.03 -15.38
C THR A 69 4.88 13.04 -16.30
N LYS A 70 3.69 13.53 -15.93
CA LYS A 70 2.90 14.54 -16.64
C LYS A 70 2.57 15.74 -15.75
N GLY A 71 3.49 16.15 -14.87
CA GLY A 71 3.29 17.33 -14.01
C GLY A 71 2.37 17.13 -12.81
N GLY A 72 2.06 15.89 -12.43
CA GLY A 72 1.28 15.59 -11.22
C GLY A 72 -0.23 15.63 -11.42
N VAL A 73 -0.71 15.48 -12.65
CA VAL A 73 -2.16 15.46 -12.96
C VAL A 73 -2.82 14.25 -12.30
N LYS A 74 -3.98 14.49 -11.66
CA LYS A 74 -4.86 13.45 -11.13
C LYS A 74 -5.72 12.86 -12.25
N GLU A 75 -5.67 11.56 -12.43
CA GLU A 75 -6.41 10.82 -13.46
C GLU A 75 -7.12 9.63 -12.81
N GLU A 76 -8.32 9.31 -13.27
CA GLU A 76 -8.99 8.07 -12.89
C GLU A 76 -8.29 6.85 -13.50
N LEU A 77 -8.47 5.69 -12.86
CA LEU A 77 -8.00 4.44 -13.45
C LEU A 77 -8.85 4.06 -14.64
N SER A 78 -8.21 3.65 -15.74
CA SER A 78 -8.94 3.02 -16.84
C SER A 78 -9.58 1.71 -16.38
N SER A 79 -10.65 1.27 -17.05
CA SER A 79 -11.34 0.00 -16.73
C SER A 79 -10.37 -1.19 -16.73
N VAL A 80 -9.37 -1.18 -17.61
CA VAL A 80 -8.32 -2.21 -17.67
C VAL A 80 -7.43 -2.16 -16.43
N GLN A 81 -6.93 -0.99 -16.03
CA GLN A 81 -6.10 -0.84 -14.83
C GLN A 81 -6.85 -1.25 -13.57
N ARG A 82 -8.13 -0.87 -13.46
CA ARG A 82 -9.00 -1.27 -12.36
C ARG A 82 -9.22 -2.78 -12.33
N LYS A 83 -9.51 -3.40 -13.48
CA LYS A 83 -9.84 -4.83 -13.56
C LYS A 83 -8.64 -5.77 -13.43
N PHE A 84 -7.43 -5.33 -13.76
CA PHE A 84 -6.27 -6.24 -13.87
C PHE A 84 -5.04 -5.83 -13.05
N ALA A 85 -5.01 -4.63 -12.45
CA ALA A 85 -3.84 -4.15 -11.73
C ALA A 85 -4.20 -3.54 -10.37
N TYR A 86 -4.56 -2.25 -10.36
CA TYR A 86 -4.64 -1.42 -9.15
C TYR A 86 -6.06 -1.33 -8.59
N GLY A 87 -7.02 -2.10 -9.10
CA GLY A 87 -8.32 -2.22 -8.43
C GLY A 87 -8.24 -3.10 -7.19
N ILE A 88 -9.38 -3.20 -6.53
CA ILE A 88 -9.57 -4.05 -5.35
C ILE A 88 -10.74 -5.00 -5.56
N THR A 89 -10.69 -6.13 -4.86
CA THR A 89 -11.89 -6.93 -4.54
C THR A 89 -12.17 -6.73 -3.06
N PHE A 90 -13.41 -6.47 -2.67
CA PHE A 90 -13.76 -6.19 -1.29
C PHE A 90 -15.05 -6.89 -0.86
N LYS A 91 -15.22 -7.02 0.46
CA LYS A 91 -16.48 -7.43 1.10
C LYS A 91 -16.69 -6.63 2.38
N LYS A 92 -17.93 -6.22 2.64
CA LYS A 92 -18.31 -5.63 3.93
C LYS A 92 -18.27 -6.71 5.01
N ILE A 93 -17.59 -6.44 6.13
CA ILE A 93 -17.62 -7.30 7.31
C ILE A 93 -18.69 -6.79 8.28
N LYS A 94 -18.70 -5.48 8.50
CA LYS A 94 -19.66 -4.76 9.33
C LYS A 94 -19.65 -3.28 8.93
N GLU A 95 -20.42 -2.46 9.64
CA GLU A 95 -20.48 -1.03 9.40
C GLU A 95 -19.09 -0.37 9.43
N SER A 96 -18.77 0.39 8.38
CA SER A 96 -17.48 1.05 8.18
C SER A 96 -16.25 0.13 8.31
N HIS A 97 -16.40 -1.18 8.07
CA HIS A 97 -15.30 -2.15 8.14
C HIS A 97 -15.36 -3.15 6.98
N TYR A 98 -14.30 -3.19 6.16
CA TYR A 98 -14.27 -3.95 4.92
C TYR A 98 -12.97 -4.75 4.82
N GLU A 99 -13.07 -6.03 4.45
CA GLU A 99 -11.91 -6.81 4.01
C GLU A 99 -11.76 -6.61 2.51
N PHE A 100 -10.54 -6.35 2.04
CA PHE A 100 -10.26 -6.25 0.63
C PHE A 100 -8.87 -6.80 0.28
N THR A 101 -8.67 -7.05 -1.00
CA THR A 101 -7.40 -7.46 -1.59
C THR A 101 -7.13 -6.61 -2.82
N LEU A 102 -5.86 -6.39 -3.16
CA LEU A 102 -5.50 -5.79 -4.44
C LEU A 102 -5.73 -6.85 -5.53
N VAL A 103 -6.28 -6.47 -6.68
CA VAL A 103 -6.50 -7.41 -7.80
C VAL A 103 -5.18 -8.04 -8.25
N ALA A 104 -4.10 -7.25 -8.31
CA ALA A 104 -2.77 -7.76 -8.62
C ALA A 104 -2.16 -8.66 -7.53
N TYR A 105 -2.74 -8.69 -6.32
CA TYR A 105 -2.20 -9.43 -5.19
C TYR A 105 -3.31 -9.95 -4.24
N PRO A 106 -4.05 -10.98 -4.67
CA PRO A 106 -5.23 -11.46 -3.94
C PRO A 106 -4.91 -12.20 -2.64
N GLU A 107 -3.66 -12.64 -2.44
CA GLU A 107 -3.26 -13.42 -1.25
C GLU A 107 -3.16 -12.57 0.02
N LYS A 108 -3.02 -11.25 -0.10
CA LYS A 108 -2.94 -10.36 1.05
C LYS A 108 -4.23 -9.62 1.31
N LYS A 109 -4.83 -9.99 2.43
CA LYS A 109 -5.97 -9.29 3.00
C LYS A 109 -5.53 -7.98 3.65
N LEU A 110 -6.24 -6.93 3.31
CA LEU A 110 -6.21 -5.62 3.93
C LEU A 110 -7.58 -5.33 4.53
N TYR A 111 -7.61 -4.51 5.57
CA TYR A 111 -8.84 -4.18 6.30
C TYR A 111 -8.98 -2.68 6.38
N LEU A 112 -9.98 -2.13 5.70
CA LEU A 112 -10.40 -0.74 5.86
C LEU A 112 -11.25 -0.63 7.12
N GLU A 113 -10.93 0.34 7.97
CA GLU A 113 -11.73 0.72 9.13
C GLU A 113 -11.59 2.21 9.46
N LEU A 114 -12.49 2.73 10.28
CA LEU A 114 -12.33 4.01 10.96
C LEU A 114 -11.78 3.77 12.37
N ASP A 115 -10.83 4.59 12.81
CA ASP A 115 -10.33 4.55 14.19
C ASP A 115 -11.36 5.15 15.18
N ALA A 116 -11.02 5.17 16.47
CA ALA A 116 -11.90 5.72 17.51
C ALA A 116 -12.23 7.21 17.34
N LYS A 117 -11.50 7.94 16.50
CA LYS A 117 -11.71 9.35 16.16
C LYS A 117 -12.39 9.53 14.80
N GLY A 118 -12.80 8.44 14.15
CA GLY A 118 -13.38 8.46 12.81
C GLY A 118 -12.34 8.61 11.69
N LYS A 119 -11.04 8.54 11.99
CA LYS A 119 -10.00 8.66 10.96
C LYS A 119 -9.90 7.35 10.18
N PRO A 120 -9.93 7.39 8.84
CA PRO A 120 -9.85 6.19 8.03
C PRO A 120 -8.43 5.61 8.04
N GLN A 121 -8.34 4.28 8.09
CA GLN A 121 -7.07 3.55 8.06
C GLN A 121 -7.20 2.17 7.42
N VAL A 122 -6.08 1.66 6.93
CA VAL A 122 -5.98 0.30 6.43
C VAL A 122 -5.00 -0.49 7.27
N LYS A 123 -5.44 -1.65 7.78
CA LYS A 123 -4.62 -2.58 8.54
C LYS A 123 -4.32 -3.85 7.75
N THR A 124 -3.17 -4.46 8.01
CA THR A 124 -2.82 -5.79 7.48
C THR A 124 -1.82 -6.50 8.40
N ILE A 125 -1.49 -7.75 8.07
CA ILE A 125 -0.44 -8.54 8.70
C ILE A 125 0.60 -8.90 7.65
N VAL A 126 1.85 -8.48 7.90
CA VAL A 126 3.03 -8.83 7.09
C VAL A 126 4.06 -9.46 8.03
N ASN A 127 4.58 -10.64 7.70
CA ASN A 127 5.56 -11.36 8.51
C ASN A 127 5.15 -11.53 9.98
N GLY A 128 3.86 -11.79 10.23
CA GLY A 128 3.30 -11.93 11.59
C GLY A 128 3.10 -10.61 12.35
N LYS A 129 3.49 -9.46 11.78
CA LYS A 129 3.32 -8.14 12.39
C LYS A 129 2.09 -7.44 11.85
N LYS A 130 1.20 -7.02 12.74
CA LYS A 130 0.09 -6.14 12.41
C LYS A 130 0.59 -4.72 12.19
N MET A 131 0.11 -4.07 11.14
CA MET A 131 0.47 -2.69 10.81
C MET A 131 -0.68 -1.91 10.20
N ILE A 132 -0.69 -0.61 10.44
CA ILE A 132 -1.46 0.38 9.67
C ILE A 132 -0.62 0.75 8.45
N VAL A 133 -1.12 0.47 7.25
CA VAL A 133 -0.41 0.72 5.99
C VAL A 133 -0.56 2.19 5.59
N ARG A 134 0.55 2.82 5.19
CA ARG A 134 0.58 4.19 4.64
C ARG A 134 1.11 4.24 3.22
N ARG A 135 2.01 3.32 2.87
CA ARG A 135 2.58 3.21 1.53
C ARG A 135 2.94 1.76 1.23
N MET A 136 2.76 1.37 -0.02
CA MET A 136 3.31 0.14 -0.58
C MET A 136 4.19 0.47 -1.77
N PHE A 137 5.30 -0.26 -1.92
CA PHE A 137 6.15 -0.19 -3.09
C PHE A 137 6.28 -1.58 -3.71
N ILE A 138 5.86 -1.70 -4.97
CA ILE A 138 5.88 -2.95 -5.72
C ILE A 138 7.13 -2.96 -6.59
N ALA A 139 8.08 -3.83 -6.26
CA ALA A 139 9.22 -4.10 -7.12
C ALA A 139 8.85 -5.18 -8.13
N LYS A 140 9.01 -4.88 -9.40
CA LYS A 140 8.76 -5.83 -10.49
C LYS A 140 10.08 -6.43 -10.95
N ALA A 141 10.07 -7.72 -11.23
CA ALA A 141 11.26 -8.43 -11.69
C ALA A 141 11.64 -7.94 -13.10
N ALA A 142 12.93 -7.67 -13.31
CA ALA A 142 13.47 -7.37 -14.63
C ALA A 142 13.49 -8.66 -15.48
N THR A 143 12.37 -9.01 -16.10
CA THR A 143 12.25 -10.21 -16.94
C THR A 143 11.75 -9.84 -18.34
N LYS A 144 12.21 -10.57 -19.37
CA LYS A 144 11.72 -10.45 -20.75
C LYS A 144 10.38 -11.20 -20.96
N SER A 145 9.72 -11.61 -19.88
CA SER A 145 8.49 -12.40 -19.92
C SER A 145 7.26 -11.54 -20.18
N VAL A 146 6.28 -12.09 -20.90
CA VAL A 146 5.03 -11.38 -21.28
C VAL A 146 4.14 -11.05 -20.07
N LYS A 147 4.29 -11.79 -18.96
CA LYS A 147 3.55 -11.52 -17.71
C LYS A 147 4.43 -10.73 -16.72
N PRO A 148 3.95 -9.58 -16.21
CA PRO A 148 4.67 -8.85 -15.18
C PRO A 148 4.78 -9.71 -13.91
N LYS A 149 6.02 -10.09 -13.55
CA LYS A 149 6.29 -10.79 -12.29
C LYS A 149 6.64 -9.77 -11.21
N ILE A 150 5.97 -9.84 -10.07
CA ILE A 150 6.33 -9.06 -8.88
C ILE A 150 7.46 -9.82 -8.16
N ASP A 151 8.52 -9.11 -7.80
CA ASP A 151 9.66 -9.67 -7.05
C ASP A 151 9.38 -9.58 -5.54
N PHE A 152 9.06 -8.36 -5.07
CA PHE A 152 8.65 -8.12 -3.69
C PHE A 152 7.73 -6.91 -3.57
N ILE A 153 7.07 -6.82 -2.41
CA ILE A 153 6.36 -5.62 -1.98
C ILE A 153 6.97 -5.15 -0.66
N ASP A 154 7.39 -3.88 -0.62
CA ASP A 154 7.68 -3.19 0.64
C ASP A 154 6.40 -2.52 1.17
N PHE A 155 6.02 -2.86 2.39
CA PHE A 155 4.97 -2.21 3.15
C PHE A 155 5.59 -1.22 4.14
N TYR A 156 5.06 -0.01 4.15
CA TYR A 156 5.47 1.07 5.04
C TYR A 156 4.26 1.57 5.81
N GLY A 157 4.44 1.87 7.08
CA GLY A 157 3.39 2.47 7.89
C GLY A 157 3.74 2.44 9.35
N ASN A 158 2.77 2.15 10.20
CA ASN A 158 2.95 2.16 11.64
C ASN A 158 2.49 0.83 12.26
N ASN A 159 2.92 0.54 13.49
CA ASN A 159 2.34 -0.55 14.29
C ASN A 159 0.81 -0.38 14.48
N GLU A 160 0.14 -1.40 15.02
CA GLU A 160 -1.32 -1.38 15.21
C GLU A 160 -1.83 -0.18 16.04
N VAL A 161 -0.98 0.38 16.91
CA VAL A 161 -1.27 1.56 17.75
C VAL A 161 -1.03 2.88 17.01
N GLY A 162 -0.21 2.87 15.95
CA GLY A 162 0.09 4.05 15.14
C GLY A 162 1.28 4.89 15.60
N ASN A 163 2.04 4.47 16.61
CA ASN A 163 3.10 5.28 17.24
C ASN A 163 4.53 4.92 16.83
N ILE A 164 4.74 3.75 16.22
CA ILE A 164 6.07 3.28 15.79
C ILE A 164 6.03 3.03 14.29
N GLU A 165 6.95 3.62 13.53
CA GLU A 165 7.09 3.33 12.10
C GLU A 165 7.58 1.88 11.89
N ILE A 166 6.93 1.17 10.97
CA ILE A 166 7.28 -0.19 10.59
C ILE A 166 7.47 -0.26 9.07
N LYS A 167 8.53 -0.96 8.66
CA LYS A 167 8.74 -1.40 7.30
C LYS A 167 8.84 -2.93 7.26
N GLU A 168 8.05 -3.56 6.41
CA GLU A 168 8.10 -5.00 6.16
C GLU A 168 8.21 -5.28 4.66
N ARG A 169 8.98 -6.31 4.30
CA ARG A 169 9.05 -6.79 2.92
C ARG A 169 8.36 -8.15 2.81
N PHE A 170 7.57 -8.31 1.76
CA PHE A 170 6.91 -9.55 1.38
C PHE A 170 7.44 -10.02 0.02
N TYR A 171 7.79 -11.31 -0.07
CA TYR A 171 8.27 -11.96 -1.30
C TYR A 171 7.25 -12.97 -1.81
N PHE A 172 7.23 -13.18 -3.13
CA PHE A 172 6.34 -14.10 -3.84
C PHE A 172 6.99 -15.47 -4.12
#